data_AF-A0A7Z9GYX0-F1
#
_entry.id   AF-A0A7Z9GYX0-F1
#
_cell.length_a   1.000
_cell.length_b   1.000
_cell.length_c   1.000
_cell.angle_alpha   90.00
_cell.angle_beta   90.00
_cell.angle_gamma   90.00
#
_symmetry.space_group_name_H-M   'P 1'
#
loop_
_entity.id
_entity.type
_entity.pdbx_description
1 polymer ?
#
loop_
_entity_poly.entity_id
_entity_poly.type
_entity_poly.pdbx_seq_one_letter_code
_entity_poly.pdbx_strand_id
1 'polypeptide(L)'
;MLIGFMFEKIMYISAEQKQLLKDHPSVNVTAGSLYLYDKKAADDLKKFADKAKEIRNTKPVEQFVRATWEPTGKELPTTRLFQRGDYEQPKQALEPAVLAILSKDQSVTISPKNPQLASSGRRLAYANWLTTREHPLLARVIVNRVWKQHMGRGIVETAGDFGFLGTRPTHPQLLDWLATEFVRQGWSLKELHKLIVTSTAYRQSSLRRPGLDVVDRDNQRYGRMSIKRLDAEALR
;
A
#
# COMPACT_ATOMS: atom_id res chain seq x y z
N MET A 1 -19.17 39.42 10.28
CA MET A 1 -19.05 40.87 9.99
C MET A 1 -18.14 41.64 10.97
N LEU A 2 -17.87 41.14 12.20
CA LEU A 2 -17.01 41.83 13.19
C LEU A 2 -15.53 41.36 13.23
N ILE A 3 -15.17 40.29 12.51
CA ILE A 3 -13.78 39.79 12.41
C ILE A 3 -12.95 40.66 11.43
N GLY A 4 -13.60 41.36 10.50
CA GLY A 4 -12.93 42.28 9.55
C GLY A 4 -12.41 43.56 10.21
N PHE A 5 -13.15 44.11 11.18
CA PHE A 5 -12.85 45.44 11.75
C PHE A 5 -11.61 45.49 12.65
N MET A 6 -11.20 44.38 13.27
CA MET A 6 -9.99 44.34 14.09
C MET A 6 -8.73 43.94 13.32
N PHE A 7 -8.88 43.08 12.30
CA PHE A 7 -7.76 42.75 11.42
C PHE A 7 -7.35 43.94 10.54
N GLU A 8 -8.28 44.87 10.26
CA GLU A 8 -7.98 46.14 9.58
C GLU A 8 -7.06 47.07 10.39
N LYS A 9 -7.07 47.05 11.73
CA LYS A 9 -6.22 47.94 12.53
C LYS A 9 -4.78 47.46 12.74
N ILE A 10 -4.53 46.15 12.65
CA ILE A 10 -3.17 45.60 12.83
C ILE A 10 -2.39 45.55 11.51
N MET A 11 -3.08 45.45 10.35
CA MET A 11 -2.42 45.52 9.03
C MET A 11 -2.09 46.94 8.55
N TYR A 12 -2.62 47.99 9.19
CA TYR A 12 -2.32 49.39 8.87
C TYR A 12 -1.38 50.02 9.90
N ILE A 13 -0.17 49.47 10.05
CA ILE A 13 0.93 50.27 10.61
C ILE A 13 1.35 51.25 9.51
N SER A 14 1.16 52.56 9.73
CA SER A 14 1.55 53.59 8.76
C SER A 14 3.05 53.52 8.46
N ALA A 15 3.49 54.02 7.30
CA ALA A 15 4.90 54.02 6.94
C ALA A 15 5.77 54.71 8.01
N GLU A 16 5.25 55.75 8.65
CA GLU A 16 5.88 56.49 9.75
C GLU A 16 6.01 55.64 11.02
N GLN A 17 4.97 54.89 11.39
CA GLN A 17 5.00 54.00 12.56
C GLN A 17 5.96 52.82 12.36
N LYS A 18 6.10 52.31 11.13
CA LYS A 18 7.11 51.29 10.80
C LYS A 18 8.53 51.83 10.90
N GLN A 19 8.75 53.11 10.56
CA GLN A 19 10.04 53.76 10.68
C GLN A 19 10.40 54.02 12.16
N LEU A 20 9.45 54.52 12.95
CA LEU A 20 9.59 54.69 14.41
C LEU A 20 9.96 53.39 15.15
N LEU A 21 9.38 52.25 14.75
CA LEU A 21 9.72 50.94 15.33
C LEU A 21 11.11 50.43 14.92
N LYS A 22 11.64 50.88 13.77
CA LYS A 22 13.03 50.59 13.36
C LYS A 22 14.05 51.45 14.11
N ASP A 23 13.70 52.72 14.34
CA ASP A 23 14.56 53.69 15.02
C ASP A 23 14.63 53.44 16.55
N HIS A 24 13.62 52.76 17.10
CA HIS A 24 13.55 52.35 18.52
C HIS A 24 13.39 50.83 18.70
N PRO A 25 14.46 50.03 18.47
CA PRO A 25 14.40 48.56 18.51
C PRO A 25 14.11 47.97 19.90
N SER A 26 14.15 48.78 20.97
CA SER A 26 13.78 48.37 22.33
C SER A 26 12.26 48.21 22.54
N VAL A 27 11.43 48.74 21.63
CA VAL A 27 9.97 48.67 21.70
C VAL A 27 9.48 47.51 20.83
N ASN A 28 9.53 46.29 21.39
CA ASN A 28 9.07 45.09 20.70
C ASN A 28 7.60 44.82 21.04
N VAL A 29 6.67 45.42 20.29
CA VAL A 29 5.22 45.21 20.48
C VAL A 29 4.74 44.00 19.69
N THR A 30 4.48 42.92 20.40
CA THR A 30 3.86 41.69 19.89
C THR A 30 2.62 41.37 20.73
N ALA A 31 1.78 40.45 20.25
CA ALA A 31 0.66 39.95 21.05
C ALA A 31 1.09 39.44 22.44
N GLY A 32 2.34 38.96 22.59
CA GLY A 32 2.90 38.49 23.84
C GLY A 32 3.46 39.58 24.75
N SER A 33 3.79 40.77 24.24
CA SER A 33 4.42 41.88 25.01
C SER A 33 3.51 43.10 25.16
N LEU A 34 2.34 43.12 24.52
CA LEU A 34 1.38 44.23 24.52
C LEU A 34 0.99 44.69 25.94
N TYR A 35 0.94 43.76 26.90
CA TYR A 35 0.60 44.05 28.30
C TYR A 35 1.60 44.98 29.00
N LEU A 36 2.84 45.07 28.51
CA LEU A 36 3.88 45.94 29.05
C LEU A 36 3.67 47.41 28.64
N TYR A 37 2.91 47.65 27.58
CA TYR A 37 2.76 48.97 26.95
C TYR A 37 1.31 49.49 27.02
N ASP A 38 0.32 48.62 26.86
CA ASP A 38 -1.10 48.97 26.98
C ASP A 38 -1.89 47.79 27.59
N LYS A 39 -2.17 47.92 28.89
CA LYS A 39 -2.92 46.91 29.64
C LYS A 39 -4.35 46.75 29.14
N LYS A 40 -5.01 47.84 28.71
CA LYS A 40 -6.40 47.80 28.25
C LYS A 40 -6.51 47.05 26.92
N ALA A 41 -5.60 47.32 25.99
CA ALA A 41 -5.54 46.60 24.72
C ALA A 41 -5.18 45.11 24.91
N ALA A 42 -4.31 44.79 25.88
CA ALA A 42 -4.00 43.40 26.23
C ALA A 42 -5.21 42.65 26.82
N ASP A 43 -5.99 43.30 27.68
CA ASP A 43 -7.22 42.73 28.25
C ASP A 43 -8.28 42.47 27.16
N ASP A 44 -8.40 43.36 26.18
CA ASP A 44 -9.29 43.15 25.04
C ASP A 44 -8.81 42.01 24.12
N LEU A 45 -7.51 41.94 23.83
CA LEU A 45 -6.92 40.83 23.07
C LEU A 45 -7.15 39.48 23.75
N LYS A 46 -7.07 39.43 25.08
CA LYS A 46 -7.37 38.23 25.87
C LYS A 46 -8.82 37.78 25.70
N LYS A 47 -9.79 38.70 25.74
CA LYS A 47 -11.22 38.37 25.48
C LYS A 47 -11.42 37.76 24.09
N PHE A 48 -10.69 38.25 23.08
CA PHE A 48 -10.77 37.68 21.73
C PHE A 48 -10.07 36.32 21.63
N ALA A 49 -8.96 36.12 22.35
CA ALA A 49 -8.30 34.82 22.44
C ALA A 49 -9.20 33.78 23.12
N ASP A 50 -9.91 34.15 24.19
CA ASP A 50 -10.84 33.29 24.90
C ASP A 50 -12.04 32.91 23.99
N LYS A 51 -12.63 33.89 23.29
CA LYS A 51 -13.67 33.62 22.27
C LYS A 51 -13.17 32.72 21.13
N ALA A 52 -11.95 32.94 20.65
CA ALA A 52 -11.36 32.08 19.62
C ALA A 52 -11.13 30.66 20.12
N LYS A 53 -10.78 30.48 21.41
CA LYS A 53 -10.64 29.18 22.05
C LYS A 53 -11.98 28.45 22.18
N GLU A 54 -13.05 29.15 22.57
CA GLU A 54 -14.40 28.61 22.59
C GLU A 54 -14.84 28.13 21.20
N ILE A 55 -14.61 28.94 20.16
CA ILE A 55 -14.92 28.54 18.77
C ILE A 55 -14.06 27.34 18.33
N ARG A 56 -12.77 27.30 18.67
CA ARG A 56 -11.92 26.14 18.35
C ARG A 56 -12.39 24.87 19.04
N ASN A 57 -12.93 24.95 20.26
CA ASN A 57 -13.50 23.80 20.96
C ASN A 57 -14.78 23.27 20.31
N THR A 58 -15.51 24.11 19.55
CA THR A 58 -16.66 23.66 18.73
C THR A 58 -16.24 22.96 17.44
N LYS A 59 -14.96 23.03 17.06
CA LYS A 59 -14.48 22.33 15.86
C LYS A 59 -14.54 20.83 16.12
N PRO A 60 -15.31 20.05 15.33
CA PRO A 60 -15.35 18.60 15.50
C PRO A 60 -13.95 18.01 15.30
N VAL A 61 -13.64 16.97 16.09
CA VAL A 61 -12.38 16.24 15.94
C VAL A 61 -12.40 15.56 14.58
N GLU A 62 -11.53 16.00 13.67
CA GLU A 62 -11.36 15.40 12.35
C GLU A 62 -10.73 14.01 12.52
N GLN A 63 -11.54 12.95 12.44
CA GLN A 63 -11.05 11.58 12.38
C GLN A 63 -10.71 11.23 10.94
N PHE A 64 -9.42 11.24 10.61
CA PHE A 64 -8.96 10.80 9.30
C PHE A 64 -8.83 9.28 9.28
N VAL A 65 -9.64 8.62 8.46
CA VAL A 65 -9.40 7.23 8.07
C VAL A 65 -8.64 7.23 6.75
N ARG A 66 -7.50 6.54 6.71
CA ARG A 66 -6.80 6.29 5.45
C ARG A 66 -7.55 5.20 4.70
N ALA A 67 -8.33 5.58 3.71
CA ALA A 67 -9.04 4.66 2.84
C ALA A 67 -8.53 4.79 1.40
N THR A 68 -8.37 3.66 0.71
CA THR A 68 -8.18 3.62 -0.73
C THR A 68 -9.56 3.66 -1.39
N TRP A 69 -9.93 4.84 -1.90
CA TRP A 69 -11.18 5.06 -2.61
C TRP A 69 -10.94 5.07 -4.13
N GLU A 70 -11.83 4.41 -4.88
CA GLU A 70 -11.85 4.53 -6.33
C GLU A 70 -12.88 5.61 -6.72
N PRO A 71 -12.49 6.65 -7.47
CA PRO A 71 -13.41 7.72 -7.84
C PRO A 71 -14.61 7.17 -8.62
N THR A 72 -15.76 7.27 -7.96
CA THR A 72 -17.08 6.94 -8.50
C THR A 72 -17.60 8.22 -9.17
N GLY A 73 -17.15 8.52 -10.39
CA GLY A 73 -17.42 9.81 -11.04
C GLY A 73 -17.24 9.81 -12.56
N LYS A 74 -17.74 10.86 -13.22
CA LYS A 74 -17.62 11.04 -14.68
C LYS A 74 -16.17 11.22 -15.12
N GLU A 75 -15.35 11.87 -14.31
CA GLU A 75 -13.94 12.16 -14.58
C GLU A 75 -13.04 11.25 -13.75
N LEU A 76 -12.23 10.46 -14.45
CA LEU A 76 -11.25 9.59 -13.82
C LEU A 76 -9.90 10.32 -13.77
N PRO A 77 -9.11 10.15 -12.70
CA PRO A 77 -7.80 10.77 -12.61
C PRO A 77 -6.91 10.27 -13.74
N THR A 78 -6.28 11.22 -14.43
CA THR A 78 -5.32 10.95 -15.50
C THR A 78 -3.95 10.73 -14.90
N THR A 79 -3.35 9.57 -15.18
CA THR A 79 -1.95 9.31 -14.81
C THR A 79 -1.04 9.99 -15.83
N ARG A 80 0.04 10.63 -15.37
CA ARG A 80 1.02 11.30 -16.25
C ARG A 80 2.41 10.76 -15.99
N LEU A 81 3.23 10.73 -17.04
CA LEU A 81 4.65 10.48 -16.94
C LEU A 81 5.35 11.75 -16.45
N PHE A 82 6.09 11.65 -15.36
CA PHE A 82 6.82 12.78 -14.78
C PHE A 82 8.28 12.79 -15.23
N GLN A 83 8.82 13.98 -15.50
CA GLN A 83 10.23 14.13 -15.86
C GLN A 83 11.12 13.75 -14.67
N ARG A 84 11.87 12.65 -14.78
CA ARG A 84 12.74 12.13 -13.69
C ARG A 84 12.00 11.92 -12.36
N GLY A 85 10.68 11.69 -12.40
CA GLY A 85 9.85 11.53 -11.21
C GLY A 85 9.47 12.82 -10.49
N ASP A 86 9.80 14.00 -11.04
CA ASP A 86 9.38 15.29 -10.48
C ASP A 86 7.88 15.53 -10.73
N TYR A 87 7.10 15.58 -9.64
CA TYR A 87 5.64 15.75 -9.68
C TYR A 87 5.20 17.10 -10.25
N GLU A 88 6.07 18.12 -10.25
CA GLU A 88 5.80 19.45 -10.80
C GLU A 88 6.00 19.51 -12.32
N GLN A 89 6.58 18.47 -12.92
CA GLN A 89 6.88 18.40 -14.35
C GLN A 89 6.13 17.26 -15.05
N PRO A 90 4.78 17.33 -15.13
CA PRO A 90 3.99 16.34 -15.86
C PRO A 90 4.21 16.46 -17.36
N LYS A 91 4.51 15.34 -18.02
CA LYS A 91 4.60 15.21 -19.47
C LYS A 91 3.33 14.56 -20.04
N GLN A 92 3.51 13.48 -20.80
CA GLN A 92 2.44 12.76 -21.49
C GLN A 92 1.49 12.07 -20.51
N ALA A 93 0.20 12.09 -20.84
CA ALA A 93 -0.79 11.23 -20.19
C ALA A 93 -0.51 9.76 -20.53
N LEU A 94 -0.72 8.89 -19.56
CA LEU A 94 -0.56 7.45 -19.70
C LEU A 94 -1.91 6.77 -19.48
N GLU A 95 -2.23 5.86 -20.40
CA GLU A 95 -3.39 4.99 -20.24
C GLU A 95 -3.09 3.83 -19.29
N PRO A 96 -4.10 3.30 -18.57
CA PRO A 96 -3.92 2.13 -17.73
C PRO A 96 -3.47 0.92 -18.55
N ALA A 97 -2.37 0.29 -18.12
CA ALA A 97 -1.82 -0.90 -18.76
C ALA A 97 -1.16 -1.80 -17.73
N VAL A 98 -0.90 -3.04 -18.13
CA VAL A 98 -0.13 -4.03 -17.35
C VAL A 98 1.36 -3.91 -17.65
N LEU A 99 2.20 -4.56 -16.84
CA LEU A 99 3.64 -4.60 -17.09
C LEU A 99 3.95 -5.35 -18.39
N ALA A 100 4.64 -4.69 -19.32
CA ALA A 100 4.98 -5.24 -20.63
C ALA A 100 5.72 -6.59 -20.54
N ILE A 101 6.60 -6.76 -19.54
CA ILE A 101 7.35 -8.01 -19.33
C ILE A 101 6.47 -9.23 -18.98
N LEU A 102 5.28 -8.98 -18.43
CA LEU A 102 4.31 -10.04 -18.09
C LEU A 102 3.33 -10.32 -19.24
N SER A 103 3.43 -9.55 -20.31
CA SER A 103 2.50 -9.52 -21.43
C SER A 103 3.20 -10.15 -22.64
N LYS A 104 3.36 -11.48 -22.65
CA LYS A 104 3.97 -12.22 -23.77
C LYS A 104 3.07 -12.15 -25.01
N ASP A 105 3.12 -11.03 -25.73
CA ASP A 105 2.50 -10.77 -27.04
C ASP A 105 1.05 -10.23 -27.04
N GLN A 106 0.39 -10.09 -25.88
CA GLN A 106 -0.91 -9.42 -25.79
C GLN A 106 -0.80 -8.13 -24.96
N SER A 107 -0.98 -6.97 -25.59
CA SER A 107 -1.27 -5.75 -24.84
C SER A 107 -2.61 -5.93 -24.15
N VAL A 108 -2.61 -6.18 -22.85
CA VAL A 108 -3.85 -6.16 -22.07
C VAL A 108 -4.23 -4.71 -21.91
N THR A 109 -5.06 -4.25 -22.83
CA THR A 109 -5.61 -2.90 -22.81
C THR A 109 -6.70 -2.85 -21.75
N ILE A 110 -6.40 -2.17 -20.65
CA ILE A 110 -7.40 -1.90 -19.62
C ILE A 110 -8.19 -0.68 -20.10
N SER A 111 -9.46 -0.90 -20.46
CA SER A 111 -10.32 0.19 -20.92
C SER A 111 -10.31 1.34 -19.90
N PRO A 112 -10.13 2.60 -20.37
CA PRO A 112 -9.97 3.74 -19.47
C PRO A 112 -11.19 3.99 -18.59
N LYS A 113 -12.39 3.63 -19.08
CA LYS A 113 -13.68 3.75 -18.40
C LYS A 113 -14.68 2.71 -18.93
N ASN A 114 -15.42 2.06 -18.04
CA ASN A 114 -16.60 1.26 -18.41
C ASN A 114 -17.88 2.05 -18.09
N PRO A 115 -18.65 2.52 -19.08
CA PRO A 115 -19.87 3.31 -18.85
C PRO A 115 -20.97 2.56 -18.08
N GLN A 116 -20.92 1.23 -18.03
CA GLN A 116 -21.93 0.39 -17.39
C GLN A 116 -21.67 0.16 -15.90
N LEU A 117 -20.50 0.57 -15.40
CA LEU A 117 -20.11 0.38 -14.01
C LEU A 117 -20.14 1.71 -13.26
N ALA A 118 -20.47 1.65 -11.97
CA ALA A 118 -20.41 2.83 -11.09
C ALA A 118 -18.97 3.32 -10.89
N SER A 119 -17.99 2.41 -10.95
CA SER A 119 -16.56 2.73 -10.82
C SER A 119 -15.86 2.79 -12.19
N SER A 120 -14.54 3.03 -12.18
CA SER A 120 -13.73 3.07 -13.41
C SER A 120 -13.71 1.75 -14.17
N GLY A 121 -13.97 0.62 -13.49
CA GLY A 121 -13.84 -0.73 -14.02
C GLY A 121 -12.39 -1.23 -14.10
N ARG A 122 -11.39 -0.38 -13.82
CA ARG A 122 -9.95 -0.71 -13.93
C ARG A 122 -9.55 -1.85 -13.00
N ARG A 123 -10.08 -1.86 -11.77
CA ARG A 123 -9.81 -2.92 -10.77
C ARG A 123 -10.34 -4.27 -11.23
N LEU A 124 -11.55 -4.30 -11.79
CA LEU A 124 -12.15 -5.52 -12.33
C LEU A 124 -11.38 -6.01 -13.56
N ALA A 125 -11.01 -5.11 -14.47
CA ALA A 125 -10.19 -5.46 -15.63
C ALA A 125 -8.83 -6.06 -15.22
N TYR A 126 -8.17 -5.46 -14.23
CA TYR A 126 -6.93 -5.98 -13.68
C TYR A 126 -7.11 -7.34 -12.98
N ALA A 127 -8.20 -7.50 -12.21
CA ALA A 127 -8.51 -8.78 -11.56
C ALA A 127 -8.76 -9.88 -12.59
N ASN A 128 -9.54 -9.61 -13.64
CA ASN A 128 -9.77 -10.54 -14.73
C ASN A 128 -8.47 -10.90 -15.45
N TRP A 129 -7.60 -9.93 -15.70
CA TRP A 129 -6.27 -10.19 -16.27
C TRP A 129 -5.43 -11.09 -15.38
N LEU A 130 -5.35 -10.78 -14.09
CA LEU A 130 -4.58 -11.56 -13.11
C LEU A 130 -5.04 -13.01 -13.05
N THR A 131 -6.35 -13.25 -13.15
CA THR A 131 -6.95 -14.59 -13.06
C THR A 131 -7.14 -15.29 -14.41
N THR A 132 -6.62 -14.70 -15.50
CA THR A 132 -6.51 -15.42 -16.78
C THR A 132 -5.65 -16.67 -16.63
N ARG A 133 -5.91 -17.69 -17.46
CA ARG A 133 -5.14 -18.95 -17.41
C ARG A 133 -3.71 -18.75 -17.92
N GLU A 134 -3.52 -17.72 -18.72
CA GLU A 134 -2.30 -17.35 -19.40
C GLU A 134 -1.37 -16.52 -18.50
N HIS A 135 -1.88 -15.99 -17.37
CA HIS A 135 -1.09 -15.16 -16.48
C HIS A 135 0.06 -15.98 -15.84
N PRO A 136 1.34 -15.59 -16.04
CA PRO A 136 2.47 -16.46 -15.71
C PRO A 136 2.72 -16.62 -14.21
N LEU A 137 2.45 -15.62 -13.36
CA LEU A 137 2.95 -15.65 -11.98
C LEU A 137 1.91 -16.02 -10.92
N LEU A 138 0.67 -15.54 -11.05
CA LEU A 138 -0.33 -15.61 -9.98
C LEU A 138 -0.54 -17.03 -9.44
N ALA A 139 -0.80 -18.00 -10.34
CA ALA A 139 -1.03 -19.38 -9.94
C ALA A 139 0.21 -19.98 -9.25
N ARG A 140 1.42 -19.75 -9.79
CA ARG A 140 2.69 -20.21 -9.20
C ARG A 140 2.90 -19.64 -7.80
N VAL A 141 2.61 -18.35 -7.60
CA VAL A 141 2.74 -17.70 -6.29
C VAL A 141 1.77 -18.30 -5.26
N ILE A 142 0.50 -18.47 -5.64
CA ILE A 142 -0.51 -19.05 -4.75
C ILE A 142 -0.13 -20.50 -4.38
N VAL A 143 0.19 -21.32 -5.38
CA VAL A 143 0.62 -22.71 -5.17
C VAL A 143 1.83 -22.77 -4.26
N ASN A 144 2.85 -21.95 -4.48
CA ASN A 144 4.05 -21.96 -3.65
C ASN A 144 3.76 -21.55 -2.20
N ARG A 145 2.84 -20.61 -1.96
CA ARG A 145 2.42 -20.24 -0.60
C ARG A 145 1.69 -21.38 0.10
N VAL A 146 0.75 -22.02 -0.60
CA VAL A 146 0.03 -23.19 -0.07
C VAL A 146 0.98 -24.35 0.19
N TRP A 147 1.90 -24.62 -0.73
CA TRP A 147 2.94 -25.62 -0.59
C TRP A 147 3.83 -25.32 0.62
N LYS A 148 4.28 -24.07 0.79
CA LYS A 148 5.08 -23.64 1.94
C LYS A 148 4.35 -23.88 3.26
N GLN A 149 3.05 -23.61 3.34
CA GLN A 149 2.26 -23.87 4.55
C GLN A 149 2.23 -25.38 4.90
N HIS A 150 2.09 -26.24 3.88
CA HIS A 150 2.03 -27.69 4.06
C HIS A 150 3.41 -28.33 4.29
N MET A 151 4.44 -27.88 3.61
CA MET A 151 5.77 -28.51 3.64
C MET A 151 6.77 -27.77 4.55
N GLY A 152 6.38 -26.62 5.12
CA GLY A 152 7.24 -25.72 5.91
C GLY A 152 8.20 -24.86 5.07
N ARG A 153 8.57 -25.33 3.88
CA ARG A 153 9.42 -24.64 2.91
C ARG A 153 8.78 -24.63 1.53
N GLY A 154 8.73 -23.47 0.89
CA GLY A 154 8.23 -23.32 -0.48
C GLY A 154 9.18 -23.95 -1.51
N ILE A 155 8.65 -24.30 -2.68
CA ILE A 155 9.46 -24.72 -3.84
C ILE A 155 10.37 -23.55 -4.27
N VAL A 156 9.82 -22.34 -4.18
CA VAL A 156 10.57 -21.08 -4.14
C VAL A 156 10.55 -20.60 -2.70
N GLU A 157 11.72 -20.47 -2.07
CA GLU A 157 11.81 -20.12 -0.65
C GLU A 157 11.36 -18.68 -0.39
N THR A 158 11.74 -17.78 -1.29
CA THR A 158 11.32 -16.36 -1.33
C THR A 158 9.89 -16.23 -1.85
N ALA A 159 8.90 -16.54 -1.02
CA ALA A 159 7.48 -16.47 -1.39
C ALA A 159 6.99 -15.07 -1.84
N GLY A 160 7.76 -14.01 -1.57
CA GLY A 160 7.50 -12.64 -2.01
C GLY A 160 8.24 -12.20 -3.28
N ASP A 161 9.19 -12.98 -3.78
CA ASP A 161 10.00 -12.62 -4.95
C ASP A 161 10.28 -13.84 -5.83
N PHE A 162 9.69 -13.83 -7.02
CA PHE A 162 9.87 -14.81 -8.10
C PHE A 162 10.74 -14.25 -9.24
N GLY A 163 11.28 -13.05 -9.06
CA GLY A 163 12.19 -12.38 -9.99
C GLY A 163 13.64 -12.75 -9.76
N PHE A 164 14.54 -11.91 -10.29
CA PHE A 164 15.98 -12.18 -10.29
C PHE A 164 16.63 -12.14 -8.89
N LEU A 165 16.08 -11.34 -7.98
CA LEU A 165 16.56 -11.24 -6.59
C LEU A 165 16.01 -12.37 -5.71
N GLY A 166 15.02 -13.13 -6.20
CA GLY A 166 14.46 -14.28 -5.54
C GLY A 166 15.31 -15.55 -5.68
N THR A 167 15.05 -16.51 -4.81
CA THR A 167 15.60 -17.87 -4.95
C THR A 167 15.01 -18.58 -6.17
N ARG A 168 15.83 -19.36 -6.88
CA ARG A 168 15.32 -20.20 -7.97
C ARG A 168 14.46 -21.35 -7.42
N PRO A 169 13.43 -21.79 -8.16
CA PRO A 169 12.62 -22.93 -7.74
C PRO A 169 13.47 -24.19 -7.67
N THR A 170 13.35 -24.96 -6.60
CA THR A 170 14.02 -26.27 -6.46
C THR A 170 13.47 -27.30 -7.45
N HIS A 171 12.16 -27.25 -7.72
CA HIS A 171 11.46 -28.15 -8.63
C HIS A 171 10.56 -27.34 -9.60
N PRO A 172 11.14 -26.72 -10.64
CA PRO A 172 10.39 -25.84 -11.54
C PRO A 172 9.24 -26.56 -12.26
N GLN A 173 9.47 -27.80 -12.73
CA GLN A 173 8.44 -28.59 -13.41
C GLN A 173 7.26 -28.94 -12.50
N LEU A 174 7.52 -29.23 -11.22
CA LEU A 174 6.46 -29.50 -10.23
C LEU A 174 5.64 -28.24 -9.97
N LEU A 175 6.31 -27.10 -9.79
CA LEU A 175 5.63 -25.82 -9.58
C LEU A 175 4.74 -25.45 -10.78
N ASP A 176 5.26 -25.63 -12.00
CA ASP A 176 4.51 -25.39 -13.23
C ASP A 176 3.29 -26.32 -13.33
N TRP A 177 3.49 -27.62 -13.08
CA TRP A 177 2.40 -28.59 -13.11
C TRP A 177 1.32 -28.29 -12.07
N LEU A 178 1.69 -28.01 -10.82
CA LEU A 178 0.74 -27.64 -9.76
C LEU A 178 0.00 -26.34 -10.09
N ALA A 179 0.68 -25.35 -10.67
CA ALA A 179 0.06 -24.10 -11.09
C ALA A 179 -0.97 -24.31 -12.21
N THR A 180 -0.63 -25.11 -13.23
CA THR A 180 -1.56 -25.47 -14.30
C THR A 180 -2.76 -26.26 -13.76
N GLU A 181 -2.52 -27.22 -12.86
CA GLU A 181 -3.58 -28.04 -12.27
C GLU A 181 -4.52 -27.21 -11.39
N PHE A 182 -3.98 -26.28 -10.60
CA PHE A 182 -4.78 -25.37 -9.78
C PHE A 182 -5.73 -24.50 -10.62
N VAL A 183 -5.25 -23.98 -11.75
CA VAL A 183 -6.07 -23.22 -12.70
C VAL A 183 -7.11 -24.12 -13.37
N ARG A 184 -6.72 -25.36 -13.76
CA ARG A 184 -7.61 -26.35 -14.38
C ARG A 184 -8.78 -26.76 -13.47
N GLN A 185 -8.53 -26.85 -12.17
CA GLN A 185 -9.54 -27.13 -11.14
C GLN A 185 -10.38 -25.91 -10.74
N GLY A 186 -10.31 -24.82 -11.50
CA GLY A 186 -11.12 -23.62 -11.27
C GLY A 186 -10.69 -22.82 -10.04
N TRP A 187 -9.39 -22.78 -9.74
CA TRP A 187 -8.83 -22.02 -8.61
C TRP A 187 -9.32 -22.51 -7.23
N SER A 188 -9.74 -23.78 -7.14
CA SER A 188 -10.20 -24.39 -5.88
C SER A 188 -9.04 -24.66 -4.93
N LEU A 189 -8.92 -23.84 -3.87
CA LEU A 189 -7.93 -24.07 -2.80
C LEU A 189 -8.15 -25.42 -2.11
N LYS A 190 -9.40 -25.87 -1.98
CA LYS A 190 -9.74 -27.16 -1.37
C LYS A 190 -9.12 -28.32 -2.14
N GLU A 191 -9.27 -28.33 -3.47
CA GLU A 191 -8.70 -29.39 -4.31
C GLU A 191 -7.17 -29.32 -4.34
N LEU A 192 -6.59 -28.11 -4.36
CA LEU A 192 -5.14 -27.94 -4.25
C LEU A 192 -4.60 -28.49 -2.92
N HIS A 193 -5.26 -28.19 -1.80
CA HIS A 193 -4.89 -28.76 -0.50
C HIS A 193 -4.99 -30.28 -0.51
N LYS A 194 -6.10 -30.83 -1.01
CA LYS A 194 -6.31 -32.28 -1.14
C LYS A 194 -5.21 -32.94 -1.98
N LEU A 195 -4.85 -32.32 -3.11
CA LEU A 195 -3.79 -32.81 -3.99
C LEU A 195 -2.44 -32.89 -3.27
N ILE A 196 -2.10 -31.85 -2.50
CA ILE A 196 -0.84 -31.82 -1.73
C ILE A 196 -0.85 -32.84 -0.61
N VAL A 197 -1.89 -32.90 0.23
CA VAL A 197 -1.92 -33.80 1.40
C VAL A 197 -2.08 -35.27 1.01
N THR A 198 -2.61 -35.56 -0.18
CA THR A 198 -2.66 -36.92 -0.73
C THR A 198 -1.46 -37.26 -1.62
N SER A 199 -0.46 -36.37 -1.73
CA SER A 199 0.77 -36.66 -2.46
C SER A 199 1.68 -37.62 -1.68
N THR A 200 2.52 -38.36 -2.40
CA THR A 200 3.56 -39.19 -1.78
C THR A 200 4.54 -38.34 -0.99
N ALA A 201 4.87 -37.13 -1.47
CA ALA A 201 5.79 -36.21 -0.81
C ALA A 201 5.29 -35.80 0.59
N TYR A 202 4.00 -35.47 0.72
CA TYR A 202 3.42 -35.07 2.01
C TYR A 202 3.33 -36.24 2.99
N ARG A 203 3.06 -37.46 2.51
CA ARG A 203 2.93 -38.67 3.33
C ARG A 203 4.27 -39.34 3.71
N GLN A 204 5.40 -38.73 3.37
CA GLN A 204 6.70 -39.27 3.77
C GLN A 204 6.86 -39.28 5.30
N SER A 205 7.68 -40.22 5.80
CA SER A 205 8.10 -40.21 7.20
C SER A 205 9.04 -39.04 7.48
N SER A 206 9.00 -38.51 8.71
CA SER A 206 9.95 -37.50 9.19
C SER A 206 11.27 -38.09 9.71
N LEU A 207 11.42 -39.42 9.71
CA LEU A 207 12.64 -40.10 10.14
C LEU A 207 13.81 -39.72 9.24
N ARG A 208 14.91 -39.27 9.86
CA ARG A 208 16.16 -39.00 9.15
C ARG A 208 16.83 -40.31 8.74
N ARG A 209 17.28 -40.36 7.48
CA ARG A 209 18.00 -41.50 6.90
C ARG A 209 19.41 -41.05 6.57
N PRO A 210 20.47 -41.72 7.07
CA PRO A 210 21.86 -41.28 6.85
C PRO A 210 22.20 -41.03 5.37
N GLY A 211 21.76 -41.91 4.46
CA GLY A 211 22.03 -41.75 3.02
C GLY A 211 21.39 -40.50 2.40
N LEU A 212 20.21 -40.07 2.87
CA LEU A 212 19.56 -38.84 2.37
C LEU A 212 20.21 -37.58 2.95
N ASP A 213 20.67 -37.64 4.20
CA ASP A 213 21.32 -36.51 4.85
C ASP A 213 22.70 -36.17 4.26
N VAL A 214 23.39 -37.16 3.65
CA VAL A 214 24.62 -36.93 2.89
C VAL A 214 24.34 -36.14 1.59
N VAL A 215 23.22 -36.41 0.93
CA VAL A 215 22.86 -35.76 -0.35
C VAL A 215 22.23 -34.39 -0.12
N ASP A 216 21.35 -34.28 0.87
CA ASP A 216 20.58 -33.07 1.16
C ASP A 216 20.19 -33.01 2.64
N ARG A 217 21.15 -32.54 3.45
CA ARG A 217 20.98 -32.39 4.91
C ARG A 217 19.81 -31.47 5.29
N ASP A 218 19.61 -30.43 4.49
CA ASP A 218 18.63 -29.35 4.73
C ASP A 218 17.24 -29.68 4.18
N ASN A 219 17.08 -30.84 3.52
CA ASN A 219 15.82 -31.32 2.95
C ASN A 219 15.19 -30.36 1.93
N GLN A 220 16.00 -29.68 1.12
CA GLN A 220 15.55 -28.82 0.02
C GLN A 220 14.81 -29.60 -1.07
N ARG A 221 15.10 -30.90 -1.20
CA ARG A 221 14.58 -31.84 -2.20
C ARG A 221 13.36 -32.62 -1.71
N TYR A 222 12.84 -32.34 -0.51
CA TYR A 222 11.71 -33.06 0.07
C TYR A 222 11.91 -34.59 0.08
N GLY A 223 13.07 -35.03 0.58
CA GLY A 223 13.39 -36.45 0.75
C GLY A 223 12.76 -37.07 2.02
N ARG A 224 12.26 -36.22 2.91
CA ARG A 224 11.49 -36.59 4.10
C ARG A 224 10.45 -35.51 4.40
N MET A 225 9.47 -35.84 5.26
CA MET A 225 8.58 -34.81 5.80
C MET A 225 9.31 -33.99 6.88
N SER A 226 9.24 -32.65 6.77
CA SER A 226 9.85 -31.75 7.75
C SER A 226 8.99 -31.67 9.01
N ILE A 227 9.62 -31.72 10.18
CA ILE A 227 8.94 -31.45 11.45
C ILE A 227 8.59 -29.97 11.50
N LYS A 228 7.32 -29.67 11.77
CA LYS A 228 6.82 -28.30 11.86
C LYS A 228 6.34 -28.03 13.27
N ARG A 229 6.55 -26.81 13.74
CA ARG A 229 5.89 -26.33 14.96
C ARG A 229 4.41 -26.11 14.64
N LEU A 230 3.56 -26.45 15.60
CA LEU A 230 2.14 -26.11 15.54
C LEU A 230 1.99 -24.60 15.79
N ASP A 231 1.20 -23.95 14.95
CA ASP A 231 0.84 -22.55 15.16
C ASP A 231 -0.10 -22.42 16.37
N ALA A 232 -0.05 -21.28 17.07
CA ALA A 232 -0.84 -21.05 18.28
C ALA A 232 -2.36 -21.21 18.03
N GLU A 233 -2.85 -20.81 16.87
CA GLU A 233 -4.27 -20.98 16.48
C GLU A 233 -4.68 -22.44 16.31
N ALA A 234 -3.75 -23.35 15.98
CA ALA A 234 -4.06 -24.78 15.88
C ALA A 234 -4.16 -25.47 17.24
N LEU A 235 -3.66 -24.82 18.31
CA LEU A 235 -3.75 -25.30 19.69
C LEU A 235 -4.96 -24.71 20.45
N ARG A 236 -5.69 -23.79 19.83
CA ARG A 236 -6.85 -23.11 20.40
C ARG A 236 -8.14 -23.90 20.14
#